data_AF-A0A1I0MBB2-F1
#
_entry.id   AF-A0A1I0MBB2-F1
#
_cell.length_a   1.000
_cell.length_b   1.000
_cell.length_c   1.000
_cell.angle_alpha   90.00
_cell.angle_beta   90.00
_cell.angle_gamma   90.00
#
_symmetry.space_group_name_H-M   'P 1'
#
loop_
_entity.id
_entity.type
_entity.pdbx_description
1 polymer ?
#
loop_
_entity_poly.entity_id
_entity_poly.type
_entity_poly.pdbx_seq_one_letter_code
_entity_poly.pdbx_strand_id
1 'polypeptide(L)'
;MRRLSNLVLVVIGILYPFIVYFGMDHVSTPLFGLILGALWLVRAPALLRQPGGRWMLGITLVYCAVLGFGGEDHLLRWYPSLICALLLAAFGLSLKFGPPMIERIARVTEPDLPPVAVRYTRRVTWVWVAFFALNGTASGVLAAWGPLSWWTFYNGILAYSVMGALFVGEWILRQRLRRRINKAPMDGAALRLRTHPWVADAAGGYAGKLGPGMVVALSPSGRLALLRHGRAGLINELGQEAAGDDALSTPLVWRFVDTLPERTQVDATLQAPLPALPDVLGERRDGDTWLVDLALPLDLACFAEHFPDAPVLPGVLQVEWALAMAAPRLGTPAACRAIDALKFQRLLRPGDRVQLALRHDVARGRVQFSWRVGDDAVSSGFLHVDGAHA
;
A
#
# COMPACT_ATOMS: atom_id res chain seq x y z
N MET A 1 -26.37 -10.32 -10.17
CA MET A 1 -26.26 -11.74 -10.56
C MET A 1 -24.94 -12.42 -10.15
N ARG A 2 -23.76 -11.88 -10.49
CA ARG A 2 -22.45 -12.50 -10.12
C ARG A 2 -22.24 -12.76 -8.62
N ARG A 3 -22.63 -11.84 -7.73
CA ARG A 3 -22.49 -12.03 -6.26
C ARG A 3 -23.38 -13.14 -5.71
N LEU A 4 -24.61 -13.26 -6.23
CA LEU A 4 -25.57 -14.30 -5.83
C LEU A 4 -25.09 -15.69 -6.25
N SER A 5 -24.59 -15.82 -7.49
CA SER A 5 -23.99 -17.06 -7.99
C SER A 5 -22.78 -17.50 -7.16
N ASN A 6 -21.88 -16.57 -6.80
CA ASN A 6 -20.74 -16.90 -5.94
C ASN A 6 -21.16 -17.38 -4.54
N LEU A 7 -22.19 -16.75 -3.94
CA LEU A 7 -22.71 -17.16 -2.63
C LEU A 7 -23.29 -18.58 -2.69
N VAL A 8 -24.12 -18.88 -3.68
CA VAL A 8 -24.70 -20.21 -3.88
C VAL A 8 -23.62 -21.28 -4.04
N LEU A 9 -22.58 -21.00 -4.83
CA LEU A 9 -21.44 -21.92 -5.00
C LEU A 9 -20.69 -22.19 -3.69
N VAL A 10 -20.56 -21.18 -2.81
CA VAL A 10 -19.93 -21.34 -1.49
C VAL A 10 -20.82 -22.21 -0.60
N VAL A 11 -22.12 -21.94 -0.56
CA VAL A 11 -23.08 -22.72 0.23
C VAL A 11 -23.10 -24.19 -0.21
N ILE A 12 -23.15 -24.46 -1.51
CA ILE A 12 -23.08 -25.83 -2.05
C ILE A 12 -21.76 -26.51 -1.65
N GLY A 13 -20.64 -25.79 -1.72
CA GLY A 13 -19.34 -26.33 -1.30
C GLY A 13 -19.27 -26.68 0.19
N ILE A 14 -19.86 -25.85 1.05
CA ILE A 14 -19.93 -26.11 2.51
C ILE A 14 -20.86 -27.29 2.82
N LEU A 15 -21.98 -27.39 2.08
CA LEU A 15 -22.96 -28.45 2.28
C LEU A 15 -22.54 -29.78 1.63
N TYR A 16 -21.42 -29.83 0.89
CA TYR A 16 -20.98 -31.01 0.15
C TYR A 16 -20.98 -32.31 0.98
N PRO A 17 -20.42 -32.37 2.21
CA PRO A 17 -20.43 -33.60 2.99
C PRO A 17 -21.85 -34.09 3.32
N PHE A 18 -22.79 -33.17 3.56
CA PHE A 18 -24.20 -33.51 3.81
C PHE A 18 -24.91 -33.93 2.53
N ILE A 19 -24.62 -33.26 1.41
CA ILE A 19 -25.15 -33.62 0.09
C ILE A 19 -24.73 -35.04 -0.28
N VAL A 20 -23.47 -35.42 -0.02
CA VAL A 20 -22.99 -36.79 -0.20
C VAL A 20 -23.69 -37.74 0.76
N TYR A 21 -23.76 -37.41 2.05
CA TYR A 21 -24.40 -38.26 3.08
C TYR A 21 -25.84 -38.63 2.74
N PHE A 22 -26.68 -37.65 2.36
CA PHE A 22 -28.09 -37.88 2.07
C PHE A 22 -28.35 -38.27 0.59
N GLY A 23 -27.46 -37.86 -0.31
CA GLY A 23 -27.66 -37.99 -1.75
C GLY A 23 -27.09 -39.26 -2.36
N MET A 24 -26.16 -39.95 -1.70
CA MET A 24 -25.57 -41.19 -2.22
C MET A 24 -26.60 -42.29 -2.48
N ASP A 25 -27.68 -42.35 -1.70
CA ASP A 25 -28.75 -43.35 -1.89
C ASP A 25 -29.77 -42.97 -2.99
N HIS A 26 -29.76 -41.71 -3.46
CA HIS A 26 -30.78 -41.16 -4.35
C HIS A 26 -30.21 -40.72 -5.72
N VAL A 27 -28.91 -40.50 -5.81
CA VAL A 27 -28.23 -39.91 -6.97
C VAL A 27 -26.98 -40.72 -7.31
N SER A 28 -26.83 -41.08 -8.58
CA SER A 28 -25.66 -41.84 -9.03
C SER A 28 -24.38 -41.02 -8.99
N THR A 29 -23.26 -41.66 -8.65
CA THR A 29 -21.92 -41.04 -8.60
C THR A 29 -21.49 -40.35 -9.91
N PRO A 30 -21.78 -40.89 -11.11
CA PRO A 30 -21.55 -40.19 -12.37
C PRO A 30 -22.21 -38.81 -12.43
N LEU A 31 -23.47 -38.71 -11.96
CA LEU A 31 -24.20 -37.44 -11.95
C LEU A 31 -23.57 -36.44 -10.96
N PHE A 32 -23.13 -36.91 -9.79
CA PHE A 32 -22.34 -36.09 -8.86
C PHE A 32 -21.07 -35.53 -9.51
N GLY A 33 -20.32 -36.37 -10.23
CA GLY A 33 -19.12 -35.95 -10.96
C GLY A 33 -19.40 -34.87 -12.00
N LEU A 34 -20.48 -35.02 -12.78
CA LEU A 34 -20.89 -34.03 -13.78
C LEU A 34 -21.32 -32.71 -13.15
N ILE A 35 -22.15 -32.76 -12.09
CA ILE A 35 -22.58 -31.56 -11.37
C ILE A 35 -21.37 -30.83 -10.79
N LEU A 36 -20.49 -31.56 -10.10
CA LEU A 36 -19.29 -30.98 -9.48
C LEU A 36 -18.36 -30.36 -10.55
N GLY A 37 -18.17 -31.04 -11.68
CA GLY A 37 -17.42 -30.52 -12.83
C GLY A 37 -18.01 -29.23 -13.38
N ALA A 38 -19.33 -29.16 -13.54
CA ALA A 38 -20.02 -27.95 -13.97
C ALA A 38 -19.82 -26.79 -12.96
N LEU A 39 -19.87 -27.06 -11.65
CA LEU A 39 -19.61 -26.04 -10.63
C LEU A 39 -18.17 -25.50 -10.70
N TRP A 40 -17.18 -26.36 -10.97
CA TRP A 40 -15.79 -25.93 -11.18
C TRP A 40 -15.62 -25.12 -12.47
N LEU A 41 -16.32 -25.46 -13.56
CA LEU A 41 -16.33 -24.68 -14.79
C LEU A 41 -16.94 -23.29 -14.58
N VAL A 42 -18.03 -23.18 -13.81
CA VAL A 42 -18.60 -21.88 -13.44
C VAL A 42 -17.60 -21.04 -12.63
N ARG A 43 -16.78 -21.67 -11.77
CA ARG A 43 -15.71 -20.99 -11.01
C ARG A 43 -14.45 -20.69 -11.82
N ALA A 44 -14.23 -21.36 -12.95
CA ALA A 44 -12.99 -21.26 -13.73
C ALA A 44 -12.56 -19.82 -14.04
N PRO A 45 -13.42 -18.89 -14.48
CA PRO A 45 -12.99 -17.52 -14.82
C PRO A 45 -12.43 -16.72 -13.63
N ALA A 46 -12.90 -17.00 -12.41
CA ALA A 46 -12.37 -16.37 -11.20
C ALA A 46 -11.04 -17.01 -10.79
N LEU A 47 -10.95 -18.34 -10.92
CA LEU A 47 -9.79 -19.09 -10.48
C LEU A 47 -8.59 -18.93 -11.42
N LEU A 48 -8.81 -18.83 -12.73
CA LEU A 48 -7.77 -18.61 -13.74
C LEU A 48 -7.03 -17.28 -13.55
N ARG A 49 -7.64 -16.31 -12.86
CA ARG A 49 -7.00 -15.04 -12.49
C ARG A 49 -6.10 -15.15 -11.25
N GLN A 50 -6.21 -16.24 -10.49
CA GLN A 50 -5.44 -16.43 -9.27
C GLN A 50 -4.17 -17.26 -9.53
N PRO A 51 -3.06 -16.94 -8.83
CA PRO A 51 -1.83 -17.70 -8.94
C PRO A 51 -2.04 -19.14 -8.45
N GLY A 52 -1.75 -20.10 -9.33
CA GLY A 52 -1.97 -21.53 -9.08
C GLY A 52 -3.37 -22.05 -9.39
N GLY A 53 -4.29 -21.18 -9.82
CA GLY A 53 -5.65 -21.58 -10.14
C GLY A 53 -5.78 -22.52 -11.34
N ARG A 54 -4.87 -22.41 -12.33
CA ARG A 54 -4.89 -23.22 -13.57
C ARG A 54 -4.68 -24.71 -13.30
N TRP A 55 -3.66 -25.05 -12.52
CA TRP A 55 -3.37 -26.45 -12.20
C TRP A 55 -4.40 -27.02 -11.22
N MET A 56 -4.87 -26.22 -10.26
CA MET A 56 -5.93 -26.64 -9.34
C MET A 56 -7.23 -26.96 -10.08
N LEU A 57 -7.65 -26.10 -11.02
CA LEU A 57 -8.79 -26.36 -11.89
C LEU A 57 -8.59 -27.65 -12.68
N GLY A 58 -7.44 -27.82 -13.33
CA GLY A 58 -7.13 -29.01 -14.13
C GLY A 58 -7.27 -30.31 -13.32
N ILE A 59 -6.65 -30.37 -12.14
CA ILE A 59 -6.72 -31.57 -11.28
C ILE A 59 -8.16 -31.83 -10.82
N THR A 60 -8.90 -30.80 -10.41
CA THR A 60 -10.30 -30.98 -9.98
C THR A 60 -11.22 -31.43 -11.12
N LEU A 61 -11.00 -30.94 -12.35
CA LEU A 61 -11.76 -31.37 -13.51
C LEU A 61 -11.44 -32.82 -13.91
N VAL A 62 -10.17 -33.21 -13.86
CA VAL A 62 -9.76 -34.61 -14.07
C VAL A 62 -10.43 -35.50 -13.04
N TYR A 63 -10.40 -35.11 -11.77
CA TYR A 63 -11.07 -35.85 -10.71
C TYR A 63 -12.60 -35.94 -10.90
N CYS A 64 -13.25 -34.85 -11.34
CA CYS A 64 -14.68 -34.87 -11.69
C CYS A 64 -14.96 -35.80 -12.88
N ALA A 65 -14.07 -35.87 -13.87
CA ALA A 65 -14.18 -36.81 -14.98
C ALA A 65 -14.04 -38.26 -14.51
N VAL A 66 -13.08 -38.55 -13.63
CA VAL A 66 -12.93 -39.89 -13.02
C VAL A 66 -14.19 -40.27 -12.24
N LEU A 67 -14.80 -39.36 -11.48
CA LEU A 67 -16.10 -39.59 -10.84
C LEU A 67 -17.22 -39.83 -11.86
N GLY A 68 -17.26 -39.00 -12.91
CA GLY A 68 -18.25 -39.04 -13.98
C GLY A 68 -18.25 -40.33 -14.79
N PHE A 69 -17.07 -40.91 -15.04
CA PHE A 69 -16.92 -42.11 -15.88
C PHE A 69 -16.66 -43.39 -15.08
N GLY A 70 -16.04 -43.29 -13.90
CA GLY A 70 -15.68 -44.44 -13.06
C GLY A 70 -16.80 -44.93 -12.16
N GLY A 71 -17.72 -44.04 -11.75
CA GLY A 71 -18.91 -44.42 -10.97
C GLY A 71 -18.67 -44.98 -9.57
N GLU A 72 -17.43 -44.94 -9.06
CA GLU A 72 -17.09 -45.45 -7.73
C GLU A 72 -17.51 -44.48 -6.62
N ASP A 73 -18.55 -44.85 -5.87
CA ASP A 73 -19.09 -44.07 -4.75
C ASP A 73 -18.05 -43.70 -3.69
N HIS A 74 -17.07 -44.59 -3.48
CA HIS A 74 -16.00 -44.36 -2.52
C HIS A 74 -15.16 -43.13 -2.86
N LEU A 75 -15.00 -42.81 -4.15
CA LEU A 75 -14.23 -41.65 -4.58
C LEU A 75 -14.84 -40.35 -4.06
N LEU A 76 -16.17 -40.20 -3.94
CA LEU A 76 -16.79 -38.98 -3.41
C LEU A 76 -16.26 -38.60 -2.02
N ARG A 77 -15.90 -39.58 -1.20
CA ARG A 77 -15.37 -39.34 0.16
C ARG A 77 -13.96 -38.75 0.16
N TRP A 78 -13.20 -38.93 -0.91
CA TRP A 78 -11.84 -38.40 -1.05
C TRP A 78 -11.80 -36.93 -1.46
N TYR A 79 -12.93 -36.36 -1.88
CA TYR A 79 -12.98 -34.99 -2.37
C TYR A 79 -12.46 -33.96 -1.36
N PRO A 80 -12.88 -33.96 -0.07
CA PRO A 80 -12.35 -33.00 0.91
C PRO A 80 -10.83 -33.15 1.14
N SER A 81 -10.29 -34.36 1.09
CA SER A 81 -8.84 -34.60 1.19
C SER A 81 -8.09 -34.11 -0.04
N LEU A 82 -8.64 -34.31 -1.25
CA LEU A 82 -8.09 -33.74 -2.48
C LEU A 82 -8.03 -32.22 -2.38
N ILE A 83 -9.12 -31.56 -1.99
CA ILE A 83 -9.15 -30.10 -1.83
C ILE A 83 -8.13 -29.63 -0.78
N CYS A 84 -8.01 -30.33 0.35
CA CYS A 84 -6.99 -30.02 1.35
C CYS A 84 -5.57 -30.15 0.79
N ALA A 85 -5.28 -31.19 0.00
CA ALA A 85 -3.96 -31.38 -0.61
C ALA A 85 -3.64 -30.28 -1.63
N LEU A 86 -4.62 -29.85 -2.44
CA LEU A 86 -4.45 -28.74 -3.37
C LEU A 86 -4.19 -27.41 -2.64
N LEU A 87 -4.95 -27.14 -1.57
CA LEU A 87 -4.73 -25.94 -0.74
C LEU A 87 -3.40 -26.00 0.01
N LEU A 88 -3.01 -27.17 0.53
CA LEU A 88 -1.71 -27.40 1.15
C LEU A 88 -0.57 -27.07 0.17
N ALA A 89 -0.65 -27.55 -1.07
CA ALA A 89 0.33 -27.24 -2.11
C ALA A 89 0.33 -25.74 -2.46
N ALA A 90 -0.84 -25.12 -2.62
CA ALA A 90 -0.92 -23.69 -2.92
C ALA A 90 -0.32 -22.81 -1.80
N PHE A 91 -0.64 -23.10 -0.54
CA PHE A 91 -0.09 -22.38 0.61
C PHE A 91 1.40 -22.70 0.83
N GLY A 92 1.79 -23.97 0.74
CA GLY A 92 3.17 -24.42 0.92
C GLY A 92 4.12 -23.89 -0.16
N LEU A 93 3.72 -23.97 -1.44
CA LEU A 93 4.49 -23.39 -2.54
C LEU A 93 4.59 -21.86 -2.41
N SER A 94 3.57 -21.19 -1.87
CA SER A 94 3.63 -19.74 -1.63
C SER A 94 4.67 -19.32 -0.58
N LEU A 95 5.04 -20.23 0.35
CA LEU A 95 6.10 -19.96 1.33
C LEU A 95 7.50 -20.03 0.71
N LYS A 96 7.67 -20.86 -0.32
CA LYS A 96 8.94 -21.04 -1.06
C LYS A 96 9.08 -20.06 -2.22
N PHE A 97 7.99 -19.79 -2.94
CA PHE A 97 7.98 -19.03 -4.18
C PHE A 97 7.09 -17.78 -4.07
N GLY A 98 7.72 -16.65 -3.73
CA GLY A 98 7.09 -15.33 -3.65
C GLY A 98 6.47 -15.00 -2.29
N PRO A 99 5.54 -14.03 -2.21
CA PRO A 99 4.88 -13.68 -0.96
C PRO A 99 3.92 -14.80 -0.52
N PRO A 100 3.85 -15.13 0.79
CA PRO A 100 2.91 -16.10 1.35
C PRO A 100 1.46 -15.80 0.98
N MET A 101 0.62 -16.82 0.86
CA MET A 101 -0.78 -16.67 0.44
C MET A 101 -1.56 -15.67 1.30
N ILE A 102 -1.37 -15.69 2.63
CA ILE A 102 -2.04 -14.76 3.54
C ILE A 102 -1.56 -13.31 3.34
N GLU A 103 -0.27 -13.12 2.99
CA GLU A 103 0.25 -11.80 2.65
C GLU A 103 -0.42 -11.27 1.39
N ARG A 104 -0.56 -12.10 0.35
CA ARG A 104 -1.25 -11.71 -0.90
C ARG A 104 -2.68 -11.25 -0.63
N ILE A 105 -3.41 -11.98 0.21
CA ILE A 105 -4.77 -11.61 0.61
C ILE A 105 -4.77 -10.30 1.39
N ALA A 106 -3.82 -10.12 2.32
CA ALA A 106 -3.72 -8.88 3.09
C ALA A 106 -3.40 -7.66 2.20
N ARG A 107 -2.54 -7.82 1.19
CA ARG A 107 -2.18 -6.76 0.25
C ARG A 107 -3.31 -6.28 -0.65
N VAL A 108 -4.38 -7.07 -0.82
CA VAL A 108 -5.59 -6.63 -1.53
C VAL A 108 -6.29 -5.50 -0.78
N THR A 109 -6.25 -5.52 0.55
CA THR A 109 -6.86 -4.47 1.38
C THR A 109 -5.85 -3.37 1.74
N GLU A 110 -4.60 -3.76 2.01
CA GLU A 110 -3.52 -2.85 2.41
C GLU A 110 -2.28 -3.10 1.55
N PRO A 111 -2.11 -2.41 0.41
CA PRO A 111 -1.02 -2.65 -0.53
C PRO A 111 0.37 -2.63 0.13
N ASP A 112 0.59 -1.66 1.03
CA ASP A 112 1.84 -1.43 1.74
C ASP A 112 1.80 -1.97 3.16
N LEU A 113 1.96 -3.29 3.29
CA LEU A 113 2.08 -3.95 4.59
C LEU A 113 3.44 -3.63 5.26
N PRO A 114 3.45 -3.19 6.52
CA PRO A 114 4.70 -2.96 7.24
C PRO A 114 5.48 -4.26 7.43
N PRO A 115 6.83 -4.22 7.54
CA PRO A 115 7.68 -5.42 7.62
C PRO A 115 7.32 -6.39 8.75
N VAL A 116 6.78 -5.87 9.87
CA VAL A 116 6.28 -6.69 10.98
C VAL A 116 5.06 -7.53 10.57
N ALA A 117 4.14 -6.95 9.79
CA ALA A 117 2.95 -7.63 9.30
C ALA A 117 3.33 -8.71 8.27
N VAL A 118 4.34 -8.45 7.43
CA VAL A 118 4.88 -9.44 6.48
C VAL A 118 5.43 -10.68 7.20
N ARG A 119 6.20 -10.50 8.28
CA ARG A 119 6.70 -11.62 9.11
C ARG A 119 5.55 -12.39 9.77
N TYR A 120 4.52 -11.68 10.23
CA TYR A 120 3.33 -12.26 10.83
C TYR A 120 2.52 -13.11 9.83
N THR A 121 2.22 -12.60 8.64
CA THR A 121 1.44 -13.32 7.61
C THR A 121 2.13 -14.61 7.16
N ARG A 122 3.47 -14.65 7.15
CA ARG A 122 4.24 -15.88 6.92
C ARG A 122 3.99 -16.93 8.02
N ARG A 123 4.00 -16.55 9.30
CA ARG A 123 3.70 -17.47 10.42
C ARG A 123 2.27 -17.99 10.33
N VAL A 124 1.30 -17.11 10.02
CA VAL A 124 -0.09 -17.51 9.81
C VAL A 124 -0.21 -18.49 8.63
N THR A 125 0.55 -18.27 7.55
CA THR A 125 0.56 -19.20 6.40
C THR A 125 1.07 -20.59 6.81
N TRP A 126 2.07 -20.68 7.69
CA TRP A 126 2.52 -21.96 8.26
C TRP A 126 1.42 -22.66 9.09
N VAL A 127 0.65 -21.91 9.87
CA VAL A 127 -0.49 -22.46 10.63
C VAL A 127 -1.52 -23.07 9.67
N TRP A 128 -1.81 -22.39 8.55
CA TRP A 128 -2.70 -22.92 7.51
C TRP A 128 -2.13 -24.18 6.83
N VAL A 129 -0.83 -24.21 6.52
CA VAL A 129 -0.17 -25.40 5.98
C VAL A 129 -0.31 -26.58 6.94
N ALA A 130 -0.03 -26.39 8.23
CA ALA A 130 -0.18 -27.42 9.24
C ALA A 130 -1.64 -27.90 9.35
N PHE A 131 -2.60 -26.96 9.34
CA PHE A 131 -4.02 -27.29 9.34
C PHE A 131 -4.42 -28.13 8.12
N PHE A 132 -4.03 -27.74 6.90
CA PHE A 132 -4.38 -28.50 5.70
C PHE A 132 -3.75 -29.90 5.67
N ALA A 133 -2.52 -30.04 6.19
CA ALA A 133 -1.86 -31.34 6.29
C ALA A 133 -2.57 -32.27 7.28
N LEU A 134 -2.90 -31.79 8.47
CA LEU A 134 -3.61 -32.56 9.50
C LEU A 134 -5.04 -32.88 9.06
N ASN A 135 -5.77 -31.87 8.56
CA ASN A 135 -7.15 -32.01 8.14
C ASN A 135 -7.30 -32.92 6.91
N GLY A 136 -6.42 -32.75 5.91
CA GLY A 136 -6.42 -33.59 4.72
C GLY A 136 -6.14 -35.06 5.05
N THR A 137 -5.19 -35.31 5.96
CA THR A 137 -4.89 -36.66 6.46
C THR A 137 -6.06 -37.25 7.22
N ALA A 138 -6.61 -36.52 8.20
CA ALA A 138 -7.75 -37.00 9.00
C ALA A 138 -8.98 -37.30 8.13
N SER A 139 -9.31 -36.40 7.19
CA SER A 139 -10.37 -36.64 6.21
C SER A 139 -10.08 -37.87 5.35
N GLY A 140 -8.82 -38.12 4.98
CA GLY A 140 -8.44 -39.24 4.12
C GLY A 140 -8.52 -40.57 4.84
N VAL A 141 -8.08 -40.61 6.10
CA VAL A 141 -8.25 -41.76 7.01
C VAL A 141 -9.74 -42.09 7.19
N LEU A 142 -10.58 -41.08 7.40
CA LEU A 142 -12.03 -41.27 7.51
C LEU A 142 -12.66 -41.69 6.18
N ALA A 143 -12.14 -41.22 5.05
CA ALA A 143 -12.63 -41.64 3.74
C ALA A 143 -12.33 -43.13 3.49
N ALA A 144 -11.12 -43.58 3.84
CA ALA A 144 -10.65 -44.94 3.63
C ALA A 144 -11.26 -45.98 4.58
N TRP A 145 -11.41 -45.63 5.87
CA TRP A 145 -11.78 -46.61 6.91
C TRP A 145 -12.92 -46.16 7.82
N GLY A 146 -13.33 -44.90 7.74
CA GLY A 146 -14.34 -44.33 8.63
C GLY A 146 -15.78 -44.66 8.22
N PRO A 147 -16.70 -44.81 9.18
CA PRO A 147 -18.13 -44.78 8.91
C PRO A 147 -18.52 -43.47 8.23
N LEU A 148 -19.50 -43.53 7.32
CA LEU A 148 -19.95 -42.34 6.56
C LEU A 148 -20.47 -41.22 7.48
N SER A 149 -21.10 -41.57 8.62
CA SER A 149 -21.55 -40.60 9.62
C SER A 149 -20.39 -39.85 10.29
N TRP A 150 -19.31 -40.55 10.64
CA TRP A 150 -18.11 -39.94 11.20
C TRP A 150 -17.39 -39.06 10.19
N TRP A 151 -17.27 -39.53 8.94
CA TRP A 151 -16.72 -38.74 7.84
C TRP A 151 -17.52 -37.45 7.61
N THR A 152 -18.86 -37.54 7.64
CA THR A 152 -19.75 -36.39 7.44
C THR A 152 -19.71 -35.41 8.60
N PHE A 153 -19.73 -35.91 9.83
CA PHE A 153 -19.59 -35.06 11.02
C PHE A 153 -18.25 -34.32 11.02
N TYR A 154 -17.16 -35.04 10.72
CA TYR A 154 -15.82 -34.44 10.67
C TYR A 154 -15.72 -33.38 9.57
N ASN A 155 -16.03 -33.73 8.32
CA ASN A 155 -15.86 -32.83 7.18
C ASN A 155 -16.92 -31.73 7.10
N GLY A 156 -18.13 -32.00 7.61
CA GLY A 156 -19.29 -31.11 7.53
C GLY A 156 -19.46 -30.18 8.75
N ILE A 157 -18.85 -30.49 9.90
CA ILE A 157 -18.99 -29.70 11.12
C ILE A 157 -17.64 -29.40 11.74
N LEU A 158 -16.87 -30.42 12.11
CA LEU A 158 -15.65 -30.23 12.91
C LEU A 158 -14.57 -29.44 12.14
N ALA A 159 -14.29 -29.84 10.90
CA ALA A 159 -13.29 -29.19 10.05
C ALA A 159 -13.62 -27.71 9.81
N TYR A 160 -14.90 -27.39 9.54
CA TYR A 160 -15.33 -26.00 9.36
C TYR A 160 -15.32 -25.20 10.67
N SER A 161 -15.62 -25.84 11.81
CA SER A 161 -15.54 -25.19 13.12
C SER A 161 -14.10 -24.80 13.47
N VAL A 162 -13.14 -25.71 13.24
CA VAL A 162 -11.70 -25.42 13.43
C VAL A 162 -11.23 -24.36 12.45
N MET A 163 -11.61 -24.45 11.17
CA MET A 163 -11.29 -23.45 10.16
C MET A 163 -11.83 -22.06 10.55
N GLY A 164 -13.09 -21.99 11.00
CA GLY A 164 -13.71 -20.78 11.52
C GLY A 164 -12.99 -20.22 12.74
N ALA A 165 -12.61 -21.07 13.70
CA ALA A 165 -11.83 -20.67 14.87
C ALA A 165 -10.44 -20.13 14.49
N LEU A 166 -9.76 -20.72 13.51
CA LEU A 166 -8.49 -20.21 12.98
C LEU A 166 -8.65 -18.83 12.34
N PHE A 167 -9.69 -18.62 11.53
CA PHE A 167 -9.99 -17.31 10.95
C PHE A 167 -10.32 -16.25 12.02
N VAL A 168 -11.19 -16.59 12.97
CA VAL A 168 -11.56 -15.67 14.06
C VAL A 168 -10.34 -15.37 14.95
N GLY A 169 -9.55 -16.39 15.28
CA GLY A 169 -8.32 -16.24 16.06
C GLY A 169 -7.30 -15.34 15.36
N GLU A 170 -7.06 -15.55 14.07
CA GLU A 170 -6.21 -14.69 13.24
C GLU A 170 -6.73 -13.26 13.21
N TRP A 171 -8.03 -13.07 12.99
CA TRP A 171 -8.65 -11.76 12.97
C TRP A 171 -8.50 -11.04 14.32
N ILE A 172 -8.77 -11.71 15.44
CA ILE A 172 -8.59 -11.15 16.79
C ILE A 172 -7.12 -10.78 17.02
N LEU A 173 -6.18 -11.66 16.66
CA LEU A 173 -4.74 -11.41 16.80
C LEU A 173 -4.29 -10.22 15.95
N ARG A 174 -4.76 -10.12 14.71
CA ARG A 174 -4.49 -8.99 13.82
C ARG A 174 -5.03 -7.69 14.40
N GLN A 175 -6.26 -7.69 14.91
CA GLN A 175 -6.86 -6.51 15.57
C GLN A 175 -6.08 -6.11 16.83
N ARG A 176 -5.65 -7.07 17.65
CA ARG A 176 -4.81 -6.82 18.83
C ARG A 176 -3.45 -6.25 18.45
N LEU A 177 -2.80 -6.83 17.44
CA LEU A 177 -1.51 -6.36 16.93
C LEU A 177 -1.62 -4.94 16.40
N ARG A 178 -2.65 -4.65 15.59
CA ARG A 178 -2.92 -3.31 15.06
C ARG A 178 -3.15 -2.29 16.17
N ARG A 179 -3.93 -2.64 17.20
CA ARG A 179 -4.13 -1.77 18.38
C ARG A 179 -2.83 -1.51 19.14
N ARG A 180 -1.91 -2.47 19.20
CA ARG A 180 -0.60 -2.31 19.83
C ARG A 180 0.31 -1.41 19.00
N ILE A 181 0.41 -1.64 17.68
CA ILE A 181 1.19 -0.79 16.77
C ILE A 181 0.68 0.66 16.82
N ASN A 182 -0.64 0.86 16.73
CA ASN A 182 -1.24 2.19 16.73
C ASN A 182 -1.08 2.97 18.05
N LYS A 183 -0.67 2.30 19.14
CA LYS A 183 -0.44 2.88 20.46
C LYS A 183 1.02 2.76 20.91
N ALA A 184 1.91 2.28 20.05
CA ALA A 184 3.31 2.10 20.42
C ALA A 184 3.95 3.47 20.68
N PRO A 185 4.66 3.65 21.80
CA PRO A 185 5.36 4.90 22.07
C PRO A 185 6.52 5.06 21.08
N MET A 186 6.67 6.25 20.51
CA MET A 186 7.67 6.51 19.47
C MET A 186 8.99 7.08 20.02
N ASP A 187 9.11 7.28 21.32
CA ASP A 187 10.32 7.86 21.93
C ASP A 187 11.56 6.97 21.73
N GLY A 188 11.41 5.65 21.88
CA GLY A 188 12.51 4.70 21.62
C GLY A 188 12.92 4.64 20.15
N ALA A 189 11.95 4.78 19.23
CA ALA A 189 12.24 4.90 17.80
C ALA A 189 12.96 6.22 17.48
N ALA A 190 12.51 7.34 18.06
CA ALA A 190 13.13 8.64 17.87
C ALA A 190 14.57 8.67 18.41
N LEU A 191 14.83 8.05 19.58
CA LEU A 191 16.18 7.96 20.15
C LEU A 191 17.14 7.19 19.24
N ARG A 192 16.69 6.07 18.64
CA ARG A 192 17.49 5.31 17.67
C ARG A 192 17.72 6.10 16.38
N LEU A 193 16.72 6.80 15.89
CA LEU A 193 16.90 7.63 14.70
C LEU A 193 17.93 8.74 14.91
N ARG A 194 18.03 9.32 16.11
CA ARG A 194 19.04 10.35 16.42
C ARG A 194 20.48 9.84 16.34
N THR A 195 20.73 8.53 16.38
CA THR A 195 22.07 7.98 16.15
C THR A 195 22.39 7.78 14.67
N HIS A 196 21.40 7.92 13.78
CA HIS A 196 21.58 7.72 12.35
C HIS A 196 22.21 8.95 11.66
N PRO A 197 23.23 8.78 10.78
CA PRO A 197 23.94 9.91 10.17
C PRO A 197 23.07 10.90 9.40
N TRP A 198 21.95 10.43 8.83
CA TRP A 198 21.00 11.25 8.05
C TRP A 198 20.07 12.11 8.90
N VAL A 199 20.06 11.91 10.21
CA VAL A 199 19.11 12.55 11.13
C VAL A 199 19.87 13.55 12.00
N ALA A 200 19.46 14.82 11.96
CA ALA A 200 19.96 15.83 12.88
C ALA A 200 19.18 15.76 14.21
N ASP A 201 17.87 15.60 14.14
CA ASP A 201 17.01 15.34 15.29
C ASP A 201 15.72 14.62 14.84
N ALA A 202 15.02 14.00 15.78
CA ALA A 202 13.76 13.32 15.53
C ALA A 202 12.83 13.40 16.74
N ALA A 203 11.52 13.47 16.47
CA ALA A 203 10.47 13.34 17.48
C ALA A 203 9.34 12.45 16.99
N GLY A 204 8.93 11.54 17.85
CA GLY A 204 7.79 10.66 17.65
C GLY A 204 6.48 11.30 18.13
N GLY A 205 5.38 11.00 17.44
CA GLY A 205 4.04 11.47 17.79
C GLY A 205 2.93 10.62 17.14
N TYR A 206 1.70 11.15 17.10
CA TYR A 206 0.52 10.48 16.55
C TYR A 206 -0.21 11.31 15.49
N ALA A 207 -0.32 10.74 14.30
CA ALA A 207 -1.04 11.28 13.14
C ALA A 207 -2.56 10.96 13.21
N GLY A 208 -3.17 11.03 14.40
CA GLY A 208 -4.58 10.72 14.62
C GLY A 208 -4.93 9.28 14.20
N LYS A 209 -5.85 9.14 13.23
CA LYS A 209 -6.31 7.81 12.75
C LYS A 209 -5.26 7.06 11.92
N LEU A 210 -4.25 7.76 11.39
CA LEU A 210 -3.19 7.17 10.59
C LEU A 210 -2.15 6.43 11.46
N GLY A 211 -2.17 6.66 12.79
CA GLY A 211 -1.34 5.94 13.76
C GLY A 211 -0.07 6.70 14.16
N PRO A 212 0.94 6.00 14.72
CA PRO A 212 2.19 6.62 15.14
C PRO A 212 2.95 7.18 13.94
N GLY A 213 3.62 8.30 14.14
CA GLY A 213 4.44 8.95 13.14
C GLY A 213 5.74 9.49 13.69
N MET A 214 6.60 9.91 12.78
CA MET A 214 7.91 10.47 13.06
C MET A 214 8.09 11.77 12.28
N VAL A 215 8.48 12.82 13.00
CA VAL A 215 8.99 14.06 12.41
C VAL A 215 10.51 14.01 12.52
N VAL A 216 11.19 14.13 11.37
CA VAL A 216 12.64 13.99 11.27
C VAL A 216 13.23 15.28 10.70
N ALA A 217 14.12 15.90 11.47
CA ALA A 217 14.98 16.97 10.98
C ALA A 217 16.19 16.34 10.26
N LEU A 218 16.33 16.58 8.96
CA LEU A 218 17.40 15.97 8.17
C LEU A 218 18.73 16.70 8.37
N SER A 219 19.79 15.91 8.59
CA SER A 219 21.17 16.40 8.53
C SER A 219 21.57 16.71 7.08
N PRO A 220 22.71 17.39 6.82
CA PRO A 220 23.20 17.61 5.46
C PRO A 220 23.35 16.31 4.65
N SER A 221 23.81 15.22 5.27
CA SER A 221 23.91 13.92 4.60
C SER A 221 22.54 13.29 4.35
N GLY A 222 21.58 13.50 5.25
CA GLY A 222 20.19 13.07 5.06
C GLY A 222 19.49 13.81 3.92
N ARG A 223 19.74 15.11 3.74
CA ARG A 223 19.27 15.86 2.57
C ARG A 223 19.86 15.29 1.28
N LEU A 224 21.16 15.00 1.25
CA LEU A 224 21.77 14.35 0.09
C LEU A 224 21.17 12.97 -0.19
N ALA A 225 20.87 12.20 0.85
CA ALA A 225 20.19 10.91 0.72
C ALA A 225 18.78 11.06 0.13
N LEU A 226 17.99 12.05 0.58
CA LEU A 226 16.68 12.37 0.00
C LEU A 226 16.80 12.69 -1.50
N LEU A 227 17.82 13.43 -1.91
CA LEU A 227 18.03 13.77 -3.32
C LEU A 227 18.49 12.58 -4.18
N ARG A 228 19.12 11.58 -3.57
CA ARG A 228 19.71 10.43 -4.28
C ARG A 228 18.77 9.22 -4.34
N HIS A 229 18.02 8.99 -3.26
CA HIS A 229 17.19 7.81 -3.06
C HIS A 229 15.70 8.15 -3.00
N GLY A 230 15.37 9.44 -3.06
CA GLY A 230 14.00 9.91 -2.96
C GLY A 230 13.37 9.66 -1.59
N ARG A 231 12.07 9.98 -1.50
CA ARG A 231 11.31 9.88 -0.25
C ARG A 231 11.15 8.42 0.20
N ALA A 232 10.84 7.52 -0.74
CA ALA A 232 10.61 6.11 -0.43
C ALA A 232 11.88 5.41 0.08
N GLY A 233 13.03 5.65 -0.57
CA GLY A 233 14.31 5.11 -0.13
C GLY A 233 14.70 5.61 1.27
N LEU A 234 14.48 6.91 1.53
CA LEU A 234 14.73 7.51 2.84
C LEU A 234 13.85 6.88 3.94
N ILE A 235 12.55 6.72 3.69
CA ILE A 235 11.61 6.08 4.63
C ILE A 235 11.98 4.61 4.87
N ASN A 236 12.42 3.89 3.85
CA ASN A 236 12.82 2.49 4.01
C ASN A 236 14.05 2.35 4.91
N GLU A 237 15.10 3.14 4.71
CA GLU A 237 16.30 3.11 5.54
C GLU A 237 15.99 3.51 6.98
N LEU A 238 15.39 4.69 7.17
CA LEU A 238 15.06 5.19 8.51
C LEU A 238 14.02 4.31 9.21
N GLY A 239 13.10 3.71 8.45
CA GLY A 239 12.12 2.78 9.00
C GLY A 239 12.74 1.51 9.57
N GLN A 240 13.81 1.00 8.96
CA GLN A 240 14.55 -0.16 9.50
C GLN A 240 15.25 0.21 10.81
N GLU A 241 15.94 1.34 10.85
CA GLU A 241 16.63 1.84 12.04
C GLU A 241 15.63 2.14 13.18
N ALA A 242 14.54 2.84 12.85
CA ALA A 242 13.47 3.18 13.80
C ALA A 242 12.80 1.94 14.40
N ALA A 243 12.65 0.86 13.63
CA ALA A 243 12.09 -0.39 14.12
C ALA A 243 13.09 -1.14 15.03
N GLY A 244 14.37 -1.21 14.65
CA GLY A 244 15.39 -2.08 15.27
C GLY A 244 14.83 -3.45 15.67
N ASP A 245 15.03 -3.87 16.93
CA ASP A 245 14.54 -5.17 17.42
C ASP A 245 13.04 -5.19 17.78
N ASP A 246 12.46 -4.02 18.11
CA ASP A 246 11.05 -3.88 18.42
C ASP A 246 10.22 -3.51 17.20
N ALA A 247 9.67 -4.54 16.57
CA ALA A 247 8.84 -4.40 15.37
C ALA A 247 7.52 -3.62 15.60
N LEU A 248 7.14 -3.31 16.84
CA LEU A 248 5.98 -2.44 17.15
C LEU A 248 6.32 -0.95 17.04
N SER A 249 7.60 -0.60 17.13
CA SER A 249 8.10 0.79 17.13
C SER A 249 8.29 1.37 15.72
N THR A 250 7.56 0.88 14.72
CA THR A 250 7.68 1.35 13.32
C THR A 250 6.76 2.54 13.05
N PRO A 251 7.28 3.72 12.69
CA PRO A 251 6.45 4.87 12.33
C PRO A 251 5.70 4.62 11.01
N LEU A 252 4.41 4.94 11.00
CA LEU A 252 3.54 4.79 9.82
C LEU A 252 3.44 6.08 9.01
N VAL A 253 3.56 7.23 9.67
CA VAL A 253 3.54 8.55 9.05
C VAL A 253 4.90 9.23 9.21
N TRP A 254 5.41 9.83 8.14
CA TRP A 254 6.72 10.46 8.12
C TRP A 254 6.62 11.91 7.65
N ARG A 255 7.24 12.83 8.39
CA ARG A 255 7.41 14.24 8.00
C ARG A 255 8.90 14.57 8.02
N PHE A 256 9.38 15.24 6.97
CA PHE A 256 10.78 15.62 6.85
C PHE A 256 10.86 17.13 6.89
N VAL A 257 11.63 17.66 7.83
CA VAL A 257 11.71 19.09 8.13
C VAL A 257 13.17 19.53 8.20
N ASP A 258 13.39 20.83 8.03
CA ASP A 258 14.73 21.40 8.19
C ASP A 258 15.12 21.57 9.65
N THR A 259 14.14 21.93 10.49
CA THR A 259 14.30 22.11 11.93
C THR A 259 13.16 21.39 12.63
N LEU A 260 13.47 20.74 13.75
CA LEU A 260 12.47 20.00 14.50
C LEU A 260 11.51 21.01 15.16
N PRO A 261 10.18 20.83 15.03
CA PRO A 261 9.22 21.68 15.72
C PRO A 261 9.26 21.42 17.22
N GLU A 262 8.65 22.34 17.99
CA GLU A 262 8.47 22.13 19.42
C GLU A 262 7.68 20.85 19.70
N ARG A 263 7.94 20.20 20.84
CA ARG A 263 7.32 18.90 21.18
C ARG A 263 5.80 18.95 21.18
N THR A 264 5.21 20.10 21.52
CA THR A 264 3.76 20.36 21.53
C THR A 264 3.15 20.40 20.13
N GLN A 265 3.94 20.64 19.08
CA GLN A 265 3.49 20.78 17.70
C GLN A 265 3.67 19.50 16.87
N VAL A 266 4.44 18.52 17.34
CA VAL A 266 4.77 17.28 16.61
C VAL A 266 3.51 16.57 16.08
N ASP A 267 2.50 16.37 16.92
CA ASP A 267 1.26 15.70 16.52
C ASP A 267 0.50 16.52 15.47
N ALA A 268 0.47 17.85 15.61
CA ALA A 268 -0.16 18.72 14.63
C ALA A 268 0.56 18.67 13.27
N THR A 269 1.91 18.66 13.27
CA THR A 269 2.72 18.49 12.06
C THR A 269 2.45 17.15 11.37
N LEU A 270 2.31 16.06 12.14
CA LEU A 270 1.99 14.74 11.62
C LEU A 270 0.57 14.63 11.04
N GLN A 271 -0.37 15.38 11.59
CA GLN A 271 -1.77 15.39 11.15
C GLN A 271 -2.03 16.32 9.96
N ALA A 272 -1.20 17.35 9.78
CA ALA A 272 -1.33 18.29 8.68
C ALA A 272 -1.04 17.61 7.32
N PRO A 273 -1.73 18.02 6.24
CA PRO A 273 -1.38 17.57 4.89
C PRO A 273 0.06 17.98 4.54
N LEU A 274 0.64 17.31 3.53
CA LEU A 274 1.92 17.75 2.98
C LEU A 274 1.78 19.17 2.38
N PRO A 275 2.81 20.03 2.49
CA PRO A 275 2.72 21.39 1.98
C PRO A 275 2.57 21.37 0.46
N ALA A 276 1.70 22.20 -0.09
CA ALA A 276 1.53 22.36 -1.54
C ALA A 276 2.20 23.63 -2.08
N LEU A 277 2.66 24.51 -1.19
CA LEU A 277 3.23 25.82 -1.50
C LEU A 277 4.61 25.94 -0.84
N PRO A 278 5.49 26.80 -1.37
CA PRO A 278 6.75 27.13 -0.71
C PRO A 278 6.51 28.05 0.49
N ASP A 279 7.45 28.06 1.42
CA ASP A 279 7.43 28.99 2.54
C ASP A 279 8.01 30.35 2.09
N VAL A 280 7.29 31.44 2.36
CA VAL A 280 7.79 32.80 2.09
C VAL A 280 8.68 33.25 3.24
N LEU A 281 9.96 33.50 2.95
CA LEU A 281 10.95 33.93 3.94
C LEU A 281 11.04 35.45 4.06
N GLY A 282 10.78 36.16 2.97
CA GLY A 282 10.87 37.61 2.93
C GLY A 282 10.60 38.17 1.55
N GLU A 283 10.25 39.46 1.51
CA GLU A 283 9.91 40.15 0.29
C GLU A 283 10.47 41.56 0.30
N ARG A 284 10.95 42.01 -0.85
CA ARG A 284 11.44 43.37 -1.02
C ARG A 284 11.22 43.85 -2.44
N ARG A 285 11.20 45.17 -2.60
CA ARG A 285 11.15 45.82 -3.90
C ARG A 285 12.51 46.42 -4.23
N ASP A 286 13.01 46.14 -5.42
CA ASP A 286 14.25 46.68 -5.98
C ASP A 286 13.93 47.35 -7.32
N GLY A 287 13.76 48.68 -7.28
CA GLY A 287 13.23 49.47 -8.40
C GLY A 287 11.84 48.99 -8.84
N ASP A 288 11.75 48.51 -10.07
CA ASP A 288 10.52 47.97 -10.67
C ASP A 288 10.38 46.45 -10.52
N THR A 289 11.29 45.81 -9.79
CA THR A 289 11.29 44.36 -9.58
C THR A 289 10.90 44.03 -8.15
N TRP A 290 9.94 43.12 -7.99
CA TRP A 290 9.63 42.48 -6.71
C TRP A 290 10.49 41.23 -6.55
N LEU A 291 11.20 41.14 -5.44
CA LEU A 291 12.02 39.99 -5.08
C LEU A 291 11.37 39.28 -3.89
N VAL A 292 11.07 37.99 -4.08
CA VAL A 292 10.44 37.12 -3.08
C VAL A 292 11.43 36.01 -2.75
N ASP A 293 11.90 35.96 -1.51
CA ASP A 293 12.77 34.89 -1.02
C ASP A 293 11.88 33.76 -0.46
N LEU A 294 12.13 32.55 -0.93
CA LEU A 294 11.30 31.37 -0.66
C LEU A 294 12.16 30.20 -0.20
N ALA A 295 11.61 29.34 0.65
CA ALA A 295 12.15 28.02 0.94
C ALA A 295 11.23 26.94 0.36
N LEU A 296 11.81 25.92 -0.27
CA LEU A 296 11.07 24.74 -0.72
C LEU A 296 11.07 23.71 0.41
N PRO A 297 9.93 23.38 1.04
CA PRO A 297 9.86 22.37 2.09
C PRO A 297 10.42 21.02 1.62
N LEU A 298 11.13 20.31 2.50
CA LEU A 298 11.71 19.00 2.16
C LEU A 298 10.64 17.97 1.77
N ASP A 299 9.43 18.10 2.31
CA ASP A 299 8.30 17.20 2.09
C ASP A 299 7.15 17.83 1.31
N LEU A 300 7.44 18.88 0.52
CA LEU A 300 6.49 19.46 -0.43
C LEU A 300 5.84 18.35 -1.28
N ALA A 301 4.51 18.38 -1.39
CA ALA A 301 3.69 17.27 -1.90
C ALA A 301 4.13 16.79 -3.28
N CYS A 302 4.52 17.70 -4.19
CA CYS A 302 4.93 17.32 -5.53
C CYS A 302 6.21 16.46 -5.56
N PHE A 303 7.10 16.57 -4.57
CA PHE A 303 8.32 15.77 -4.51
C PHE A 303 8.05 14.29 -4.22
N ALA A 304 6.89 13.95 -3.65
CA ALA A 304 6.51 12.56 -3.46
C ALA A 304 6.18 11.86 -4.79
N GLU A 305 5.74 12.61 -5.80
CA GLU A 305 5.26 12.07 -7.07
C GLU A 305 6.18 12.42 -8.26
N HIS A 306 7.02 13.44 -8.15
CA HIS A 306 7.77 14.02 -9.26
C HIS A 306 9.24 14.30 -8.89
N PHE A 307 10.17 13.37 -9.06
CA PHE A 307 9.98 11.93 -9.33
C PHE A 307 10.34 11.13 -8.09
N PRO A 308 9.80 9.91 -7.90
CA PRO A 308 10.00 9.14 -6.68
C PRO A 308 11.45 8.99 -6.24
N ASP A 309 12.38 8.77 -7.18
CA ASP A 309 13.82 8.58 -6.93
C ASP A 309 14.67 9.85 -7.18
N ALA A 310 14.08 10.89 -7.76
CA ALA A 310 14.75 12.12 -8.15
C ALA A 310 13.79 13.31 -7.97
N PRO A 311 13.50 13.71 -6.73
CA PRO A 311 12.51 14.74 -6.43
C PRO A 311 12.93 16.08 -7.01
N VAL A 312 12.05 16.69 -7.80
CA VAL A 312 12.29 17.96 -8.51
C VAL A 312 11.01 18.76 -8.68
N LEU A 313 11.08 20.08 -8.52
CA LEU A 313 9.92 20.94 -8.64
C LEU A 313 9.51 21.05 -10.12
N PRO A 314 8.28 20.63 -10.49
CA PRO A 314 7.79 20.74 -11.85
C PRO A 314 7.86 22.18 -12.38
N GLY A 315 8.28 22.35 -13.64
CA GLY A 315 8.36 23.66 -14.27
C GLY A 315 7.01 24.39 -14.33
N VAL A 316 5.90 23.65 -14.43
CA VAL A 316 4.54 24.22 -14.38
C VAL A 316 4.24 24.89 -13.04
N LEU A 317 4.67 24.30 -11.91
CA LEU A 317 4.48 24.92 -10.59
C LEU A 317 5.32 26.19 -10.43
N GLN A 318 6.52 26.24 -11.02
CA GLN A 318 7.33 27.47 -11.03
C GLN A 318 6.63 28.62 -11.75
N VAL A 319 5.92 28.34 -12.85
CA VAL A 319 5.13 29.34 -13.60
C VAL A 319 3.86 29.73 -12.84
N GLU A 320 3.14 28.73 -12.30
CA GLU A 320 1.93 28.95 -11.52
C GLU A 320 2.21 29.81 -10.28
N TRP A 321 3.25 29.50 -9.52
CA TRP A 321 3.65 30.29 -8.36
C TRP A 321 4.12 31.69 -8.75
N ALA A 322 4.82 31.84 -9.88
CA ALA A 322 5.17 33.16 -10.39
C ALA A 322 3.94 34.02 -10.69
N LEU A 323 2.90 33.47 -11.33
CA LEU A 323 1.63 34.17 -11.57
C LEU A 323 0.89 34.49 -10.27
N ALA A 324 0.75 33.51 -9.39
CA ALA A 324 0.03 33.65 -8.13
C ALA A 324 0.70 34.69 -7.21
N MET A 325 2.04 34.75 -7.21
CA MET A 325 2.77 35.75 -6.45
C MET A 325 2.83 37.11 -7.15
N ALA A 326 2.86 37.17 -8.49
CA ALA A 326 2.81 38.41 -9.24
C ALA A 326 1.48 39.14 -9.05
N ALA A 327 0.36 38.42 -9.12
CA ALA A 327 -0.99 39.00 -9.14
C ALA A 327 -1.25 40.06 -8.04
N PRO A 328 -1.11 39.75 -6.73
CA PRO A 328 -1.35 40.72 -5.68
C PRO A 328 -0.26 41.81 -5.58
N ARG A 329 0.95 41.58 -6.11
CA ARG A 329 2.11 42.50 -5.98
C ARG A 329 2.23 43.49 -7.13
N LEU A 330 1.79 43.08 -8.31
CA LEU A 330 1.93 43.82 -9.57
C LEU A 330 0.59 44.26 -10.16
N GLY A 331 -0.54 43.90 -9.51
CA GLY A 331 -1.88 44.21 -9.99
C GLY A 331 -2.23 43.48 -11.28
N THR A 332 -1.75 42.25 -11.45
CA THR A 332 -1.95 41.45 -12.65
C THR A 332 -2.94 40.30 -12.40
N PRO A 333 -3.55 39.73 -13.45
CA PRO A 333 -4.23 38.43 -13.34
C PRO A 333 -3.29 37.32 -12.83
N ALA A 334 -3.85 36.31 -12.15
CA ALA A 334 -3.15 35.08 -11.76
C ALA A 334 -3.11 34.02 -12.89
N ALA A 335 -3.52 34.40 -14.11
CA ALA A 335 -3.52 33.55 -15.29
C ALA A 335 -2.80 34.26 -16.44
N CYS A 336 -2.20 33.48 -17.34
CA CYS A 336 -1.61 33.99 -18.58
C CYS A 336 -2.20 33.29 -19.80
N ARG A 337 -2.26 34.00 -20.93
CA ARG A 337 -2.73 33.46 -22.22
C ARG A 337 -1.63 32.80 -23.05
N ALA A 338 -0.39 33.21 -22.82
CA ALA A 338 0.77 32.75 -23.56
C ALA A 338 2.04 32.88 -22.72
N ILE A 339 3.02 32.03 -23.02
CA ILE A 339 4.33 32.01 -22.37
C ILE A 339 5.40 32.11 -23.44
N ASP A 340 6.29 33.10 -23.32
CA ASP A 340 7.40 33.34 -24.24
C ASP A 340 8.75 33.13 -23.54
N ALA A 341 9.72 32.62 -24.32
CA ALA A 341 11.11 32.44 -23.92
C ALA A 341 11.29 31.72 -22.56
N LEU A 342 10.42 30.74 -22.27
CA LEU A 342 10.53 29.92 -21.07
C LEU A 342 11.78 29.04 -21.15
N LYS A 343 12.68 29.20 -20.17
CA LYS A 343 13.92 28.44 -20.07
C LYS A 343 14.06 27.85 -18.68
N PHE A 344 14.36 26.56 -18.60
CA PHE A 344 14.77 25.86 -17.38
C PHE A 344 16.24 25.47 -17.54
N GLN A 345 17.12 26.09 -16.74
CA GLN A 345 18.57 25.91 -16.79
C GLN A 345 19.06 25.00 -15.67
N ARG A 346 18.40 25.04 -14.51
CA ARG A 346 18.71 24.21 -13.34
C ARG A 346 17.44 23.68 -12.69
N LEU A 347 17.57 22.51 -12.05
CA LEU A 347 16.50 21.87 -11.30
C LEU A 347 16.39 22.45 -9.88
N LEU A 348 15.16 22.73 -9.45
CA LEU A 348 14.85 23.05 -8.05
C LEU A 348 14.51 21.78 -7.28
N ARG A 349 15.12 21.62 -6.11
CA ARG A 349 15.12 20.39 -5.31
C ARG A 349 14.58 20.64 -3.89
N PRO A 350 14.18 19.59 -3.17
CA PRO A 350 13.78 19.70 -1.77
C PRO A 350 14.80 20.46 -0.92
N GLY A 351 14.33 21.45 -0.15
CA GLY A 351 15.17 22.25 0.75
C GLY A 351 15.91 23.40 0.09
N ASP A 352 15.78 23.61 -1.22
CA ASP A 352 16.38 24.76 -1.88
C ASP A 352 15.81 26.07 -1.32
N ARG A 353 16.69 27.04 -1.10
CA ARG A 353 16.34 28.44 -0.87
C ARG A 353 16.47 29.19 -2.18
N VAL A 354 15.38 29.78 -2.62
CA VAL A 354 15.24 30.36 -3.96
C VAL A 354 14.79 31.81 -3.87
N GLN A 355 15.15 32.59 -4.87
CA GLN A 355 14.64 33.94 -5.05
C GLN A 355 13.86 34.01 -6.36
N LEU A 356 12.62 34.49 -6.26
CA LEU A 356 11.76 34.78 -7.39
C LEU A 356 11.73 36.28 -7.62
N ALA A 357 12.22 36.71 -8.78
CA ALA A 357 12.12 38.09 -9.24
C ALA A 357 10.93 38.23 -10.20
N LEU A 358 10.11 39.26 -9.98
CA LEU A 358 8.89 39.54 -10.74
C LEU A 358 8.88 40.99 -11.20
N ARG A 359 8.63 41.21 -12.49
CA ARG A 359 8.54 42.56 -13.07
C ARG A 359 7.41 42.62 -14.09
N HIS A 360 6.57 43.65 -14.00
CA HIS A 360 5.49 43.87 -14.96
C HIS A 360 5.92 44.88 -16.04
N ASP A 361 5.92 44.46 -17.30
CA ASP A 361 6.06 45.32 -18.48
C ASP A 361 4.66 45.66 -18.99
N VAL A 362 4.05 46.71 -18.42
CA VAL A 362 2.68 47.15 -18.70
C VAL A 362 2.48 47.46 -20.18
N ALA A 363 3.47 48.11 -20.81
CA ALA A 363 3.40 48.49 -22.23
C ALA A 363 3.30 47.28 -23.17
N ARG A 364 3.89 46.14 -22.77
CA ARG A 364 3.82 44.88 -23.53
C ARG A 364 2.80 43.87 -22.97
N GLY A 365 2.07 44.21 -21.91
CA GLY A 365 1.10 43.33 -21.27
C GLY A 365 1.70 42.00 -20.81
N ARG A 366 2.91 42.03 -20.21
CA ARG A 366 3.59 40.80 -19.80
C ARG A 366 4.31 40.92 -18.46
N VAL A 367 4.29 39.84 -17.68
CA VAL A 367 5.09 39.68 -16.47
C VAL A 367 6.34 38.89 -16.81
N GLN A 368 7.51 39.46 -16.52
CA GLN A 368 8.76 38.74 -16.53
C GLN A 368 8.99 38.10 -15.16
N PHE A 369 9.36 36.82 -15.14
CA PHE A 369 9.82 36.15 -13.93
C PHE A 369 11.22 35.56 -14.11
N SER A 370 11.98 35.51 -13.02
CA SER A 370 13.21 34.71 -12.95
C SER A 370 13.39 34.09 -11.57
N TRP A 371 13.78 32.82 -11.55
CA TRP A 371 14.15 32.06 -10.37
C TRP A 371 15.67 31.96 -10.28
N ARG A 372 16.21 32.13 -9.07
CA ARG A 372 17.63 31.97 -8.76
C ARG A 372 17.84 31.16 -7.49
N VAL A 373 18.95 30.43 -7.41
CA VAL A 373 19.49 29.84 -6.17
C VAL A 373 20.86 30.46 -5.95
N GLY A 374 20.98 31.33 -4.95
CA GLY A 374 22.15 32.20 -4.83
C GLY A 374 22.37 33.01 -6.11
N ASP A 375 23.55 32.86 -6.72
CA ASP A 375 23.90 33.54 -7.96
C ASP A 375 23.55 32.77 -9.25
N ASP A 376 23.07 31.53 -9.11
CA ASP A 376 22.78 30.67 -10.26
C ASP A 376 21.36 30.89 -10.79
N ALA A 377 21.25 31.13 -12.09
CA ALA A 377 19.96 31.20 -12.77
C ALA A 377 19.32 29.80 -12.87
N VAL A 378 18.06 29.70 -12.45
CA VAL A 378 17.31 28.45 -12.45
C VAL A 378 16.35 28.39 -13.62
N SER A 379 15.43 29.33 -13.69
CA SER A 379 14.45 29.42 -14.76
C SER A 379 14.01 30.86 -14.96
N SER A 380 13.49 31.17 -16.14
CA SER A 380 12.98 32.49 -16.46
C SER A 380 12.01 32.41 -17.63
N GLY A 381 11.12 33.39 -17.74
CA GLY A 381 10.23 33.52 -18.88
C GLY A 381 9.43 34.81 -18.85
N PHE A 382 8.63 35.00 -19.90
CA PHE A 382 7.66 36.07 -20.00
C PHE A 382 6.24 35.47 -20.08
N LEU A 383 5.34 36.00 -19.26
CA LEU A 383 3.97 35.53 -19.11
C LEU A 383 3.05 36.64 -19.62
N HIS A 384 2.32 36.39 -20.69
CA HIS A 384 1.36 37.36 -21.24
C HIS A 384 0.11 37.39 -20.37
N VAL A 385 -0.08 38.50 -19.68
CA VAL A 385 -1.22 38.72 -18.79
C VAL A 385 -2.12 39.77 -19.42
N ASP A 386 -3.42 39.50 -19.51
CA ASP A 386 -4.33 40.50 -20.03
C ASP A 386 -4.35 41.71 -19.09
N GLY A 387 -4.37 42.91 -19.66
CA GLY A 387 -4.43 44.15 -18.88
C GLY A 387 -5.64 44.09 -17.95
N ALA A 388 -5.42 44.33 -16.66
CA ALA A 388 -6.47 44.40 -15.67
C ALA A 388 -7.62 45.24 -16.23
N HIS A 389 -8.82 44.64 -16.33
CA HIS A 389 -10.03 45.41 -16.58
C HIS A 389 -10.15 46.39 -15.41
N ALA A 390 -10.00 47.68 -15.73
CA ALA A 390 -10.22 48.79 -14.81
C ALA A 390 -11.68 48.81 -14.32
#